data_AF-A0A096AK93-F1
#
_entry.id   AF-A0A096AK93-F1
#
_cell.length_a   1.000
_cell.length_b   1.000
_cell.length_c   1.000
_cell.angle_alpha   90.00
_cell.angle_beta   90.00
_cell.angle_gamma   90.00
#
_symmetry.space_group_name_H-M   'P 1'
#
loop_
_entity.id
_entity.type
_entity.pdbx_description
1 polymer ?
#
loop_
_entity_poly.entity_id
_entity_poly.type
_entity_poly.pdbx_seq_one_letter_code
_entity_poly.pdbx_strand_id
1 'polypeptide(L)' 'MNLNATDGYRRKYILVQSPEQVESSTPAYKAGYKTIDKIGRTRIIGAANKVQTETAQILITDLNYINWNL' A
#
# COMPACT_ATOMS: atom_id res chain seq x y z
N MET A 1 2.71 8.80 -4.17
CA MET A 1 2.23 9.63 -3.06
C MET A 1 3.14 10.84 -2.87
N ASN A 2 4.43 10.65 -2.58
CA ASN A 2 5.38 11.76 -2.34
C ASN A 2 5.33 12.85 -3.41
N LEU A 3 5.36 12.49 -4.70
CA LEU A 3 5.38 13.49 -5.76
C LEU A 3 4.17 14.43 -5.71
N ASN A 4 2.96 13.88 -5.47
CA ASN A 4 1.75 14.70 -5.27
C ASN A 4 1.88 15.64 -4.06
N ALA A 5 2.57 15.20 -3.00
CA ALA A 5 2.80 16.04 -1.83
C ALA A 5 3.85 17.13 -2.09
N THR A 6 4.85 16.84 -2.92
CA THR A 6 5.91 17.77 -3.33
C THR A 6 5.40 18.87 -4.25
N ASP A 7 4.58 18.53 -5.24
CA ASP A 7 4.17 19.46 -6.31
C ASP A 7 2.69 19.87 -6.25
N GLY A 8 1.92 19.34 -5.29
CA GLY A 8 0.52 19.69 -5.07
C GLY A 8 -0.46 19.13 -6.10
N TYR A 9 -0.01 18.31 -7.07
CA TYR A 9 -0.90 17.69 -8.04
C TYR A 9 -1.65 16.47 -7.47
N ARG A 10 -2.72 16.05 -8.15
CA ARG A 10 -3.61 14.95 -7.71
C ARG A 10 -3.51 13.72 -8.62
N ARG A 11 -2.31 13.17 -8.79
CA ARG A 11 -2.12 11.95 -9.59
C ARG A 11 -2.80 10.76 -8.92
N LYS A 12 -3.56 9.99 -9.69
CA LYS A 12 -4.19 8.74 -9.26
C LYS A 12 -3.37 7.55 -9.76
N TYR A 13 -3.44 6.42 -9.07
CA TYR A 13 -2.79 5.18 -9.48
C TYR A 13 -3.71 3.98 -9.17
N ILE A 14 -3.52 2.90 -9.92
CA ILE A 14 -4.14 1.59 -9.67
C ILE A 14 -3.00 0.60 -9.49
N LEU A 15 -3.02 -0.16 -8.40
CA LEU A 15 -2.04 -1.21 -8.14
C LEU A 15 -2.77 -2.56 -8.06
N VAL A 16 -2.28 -3.52 -8.82
CA VAL A 16 -2.79 -4.90 -8.84
C VAL A 16 -1.69 -5.82 -8.33
N GLN A 17 -2.04 -6.71 -7.40
CA GLN A 17 -1.15 -7.72 -6.85
C GLN A 17 -1.96 -8.98 -6.58
N SER A 18 -1.47 -10.13 -7.05
CA SER A 18 -2.10 -11.43 -6.77
C SER A 18 -1.89 -11.83 -5.30
N PRO A 19 -2.87 -12.49 -4.64
CA PRO A 19 -2.76 -12.97 -3.26
C PRO A 19 -1.94 -14.27 -3.15
N GLU A 20 -0.73 -14.24 -3.71
CA GLU A 20 0.22 -15.36 -3.65
C GLU A 20 0.63 -15.64 -2.21
N GLN A 21 0.67 -16.93 -1.84
CA GLN A 21 1.04 -17.36 -0.50
C GLN A 21 2.51 -17.00 -0.21
N VAL A 22 2.76 -16.55 1.02
CA VAL A 22 4.11 -16.27 1.49
C VAL A 22 4.71 -17.56 2.06
N GLU A 23 5.91 -17.91 1.61
CA GLU A 23 6.64 -19.09 2.08
C GLU A 23 6.91 -19.05 3.59
N SER A 24 6.68 -20.18 4.26
CA SER A 24 6.65 -20.27 5.73
C SER A 24 8.00 -19.99 6.40
N SER A 25 9.09 -20.24 5.68
CA SER A 25 10.46 -20.00 6.15
C SER A 25 10.84 -18.51 6.15
N THR A 26 10.07 -17.65 5.48
CA THR A 26 10.44 -16.25 5.25
C THR A 26 10.21 -15.35 6.47
N PRO A 27 10.96 -14.25 6.60
CA PRO A 27 10.69 -13.23 7.62
C PRO A 27 9.28 -12.64 7.52
N ALA A 28 8.73 -12.50 6.31
CA ALA A 28 7.38 -11.99 6.11
C ALA A 28 6.31 -12.91 6.71
N TYR A 29 6.44 -14.23 6.52
CA TYR A 29 5.53 -15.18 7.14
C TYR A 29 5.61 -15.14 8.67
N LYS A 30 6.83 -15.06 9.22
CA LYS A 30 7.07 -14.92 10.66
C LYS A 30 6.50 -13.62 11.23
N ALA A 31 6.45 -12.56 10.43
CA ALA A 31 5.81 -11.29 10.77
C ALA A 31 4.26 -11.30 10.61
N GLY A 32 3.66 -12.46 10.28
CA GLY A 32 2.21 -12.63 10.20
C GLY A 32 1.61 -12.42 8.81
N TYR A 33 2.42 -12.12 7.79
CA TYR A 33 1.93 -11.95 6.42
C TYR A 33 1.69 -13.32 5.76
N LYS A 34 0.44 -13.59 5.38
CA LYS A 34 0.05 -14.84 4.71
C LYS A 34 0.14 -14.78 3.19
N THR A 35 -0.01 -13.59 2.63
CA THR A 35 -0.03 -13.37 1.18
C THR A 35 0.75 -12.11 0.81
N ILE A 36 1.31 -12.07 -0.41
CA ILE A 36 2.15 -10.96 -0.88
C ILE A 36 1.36 -9.64 -0.94
N ASP A 37 0.08 -9.68 -1.34
CA ASP A 37 -0.80 -8.51 -1.39
C ASP A 37 -0.93 -7.81 -0.03
N LYS A 38 -0.92 -8.56 1.08
CA LYS A 38 -0.96 -8.00 2.44
C LYS A 38 0.28 -7.19 2.76
N ILE A 39 1.45 -7.65 2.32
CA ILE A 39 2.72 -6.91 2.47
C ILE A 39 2.64 -5.60 1.68
N GLY A 40 2.19 -5.67 0.42
CA GLY A 40 2.00 -4.51 -0.45
C GLY A 40 1.05 -3.48 0.17
N ARG A 41 -0.09 -3.93 0.71
CA ARG A 41 -1.08 -3.09 1.37
C ARG A 41 -0.50 -2.39 2.60
N THR A 42 0.17 -3.11 3.50
CA THR A 42 0.78 -2.51 4.69
C THR A 42 1.82 -1.47 4.32
N ARG A 43 2.62 -1.72 3.27
CA ARG A 43 3.60 -0.74 2.75
C ARG A 43 2.92 0.54 2.27
N ILE A 44 1.82 0.44 1.52
CA ILE A 44 1.09 1.60 0.99
C ILE A 44 0.47 2.42 2.12
N ILE A 45 -0.13 1.76 3.12
CA ILE A 45 -0.68 2.43 4.30
C ILE A 45 0.43 3.14 5.08
N GLY A 46 1.55 2.45 5.35
CA GLY A 46 2.70 3.04 6.05
C GLY A 46 3.30 4.23 5.30
N ALA A 47 3.43 4.15 3.98
CA ALA A 47 3.90 5.25 3.15
C ALA A 47 2.92 6.44 3.15
N ALA A 48 1.62 6.19 3.09
CA ALA A 48 0.60 7.23 3.17
C ALA A 48 0.64 7.95 4.53
N ASN A 49 0.69 7.20 5.63
CA ASN A 49 0.81 7.76 6.98
C ASN A 49 2.08 8.61 7.12
N LYS A 50 3.22 8.10 6.63
CA LYS A 50 4.48 8.83 6.65
C LYS A 50 4.38 10.17 5.91
N VAL A 51 3.85 10.18 4.69
CA VAL A 51 3.67 11.41 3.91
C VAL A 51 2.71 12.37 4.60
N GLN A 52 1.61 11.88 5.17
CA GLN A 52 0.67 12.70 5.93
C GLN A 52 1.35 13.37 7.13
N THR A 53 2.14 12.63 7.91
CA THR A 53 2.90 13.17 9.05
C THR A 53 3.96 14.18 8.62
N GLU A 54 4.68 13.92 7.53
CA GLU A 54 5.78 14.77 7.07
C GLU A 54 5.32 16.05 6.35
N THR A 55 4.14 16.04 5.73
CA THR A 55 3.67 17.15 4.88
C THR A 55 2.40 17.83 5.36
N ALA A 56 1.76 17.31 6.43
CA ALA A 56 0.46 17.76 6.95
C ALA A 56 -0.68 17.78 5.90
N GLN A 57 -0.51 17.10 4.76
CA GLN A 57 -1.54 17.01 3.73
C GLN A 57 -2.49 15.84 3.98
N ILE A 58 -3.78 16.09 3.73
CA ILE A 58 -4.79 15.03 3.65
C ILE A 58 -4.54 14.26 2.35
N LEU A 59 -3.95 13.08 2.46
CA LEU A 59 -3.88 12.16 1.33
C LEU A 59 -5.26 11.50 1.16
N ILE A 60 -5.90 11.79 0.04
CA ILE A 60 -7.02 10.99 -0.45
C ILE A 60 -6.42 9.71 -1.02
N THR A 61 -6.15 8.74 -0.16
CA THR A 61 -5.86 7.38 -0.59
C THR A 61 -7.20 6.70 -0.84
N ASP A 62 -7.73 6.88 -2.06
CA ASP A 62 -8.80 6.02 -2.58
C ASP A 62 -8.23 4.60 -2.76
N LEU A 63 -7.98 3.90 -1.66
CA LEU A 63 -7.67 2.47 -1.63
C LEU A 63 -8.99 1.73 -1.80
N ASN A 64 -9.66 1.97 -2.94
CA ASN A 64 -10.76 1.14 -3.37
C ASN A 64 -10.16 -0.21 -3.75
N TYR A 65 -10.14 -1.11 -2.76
CA TYR A 65 -9.84 -2.50 -2.94
C TYR A 65 -11.00 -3.12 -3.73
N ILE A 66 -10.80 -3.28 -5.03
CA ILE A 66 -11.67 -4.13 -5.82
C ILE A 66 -11.02 -5.51 -5.77
N ASN A 67 -11.58 -6.39 -4.94
CA ASN A 67 -11.24 -7.81 -4.99
C ASN A 67 -11.83 -8.38 -6.28
N TRP A 68 -11.07 -8.31 -7.37
CA TRP A 68 -11.38 -9.06 -8.58
C TRP A 68 -11.01 -10.52 -8.32
N ASN A 69 -11.86 -11.22 -7.56
CA ASN A 69 -11.86 -12.68 -7.58
C ASN A 69 -12.44 -13.06 -8.96
N LEU A 70 -11.56 -13.41 -9.89
CA LEU A 70 -11.90 -14.27 -11.03
C LEU A 70 -11.91 -15.72 -10.56
#